data_AF-A0ABD7K672-F1
#
_entry.id   AF-A0ABD7K672-F1
#
_cell.length_a   1.000
_cell.length_b   1.000
_cell.length_c   1.000
_cell.angle_alpha   90.00
_cell.angle_beta   90.00
_cell.angle_gamma   90.00
#
_symmetry.space_group_name_H-M   'P 1'
#
loop_
_entity.id
_entity.type
_entity.pdbx_description
1 polymer ?
#
loop_
_entity_poly.entity_id
_entity_poly.type
_entity_poly.pdbx_seq_one_letter_code
_entity_poly.pdbx_strand_id
1 'polypeptide(L)'
;MSADAYHAPKTSPRLETLDVLSIGMSLDVFRQGQVWKALQKQNAIQAEALHVGSILPMDPKKYPISASDKDMAYSKREADALELGLKNFLEKWPIPTVTVVRGWNPSTPNLRFTPEETQESLSVMVNDIRVPAGLHWHRIANLQDGIVCNDTPEGVLEAVFRLFERHPDLPAVLIYANDGINMAGSLSSRDITLKSLGGGSGPRVPGTLTDTMVALIVGRPERVDWLRQYAPYTKVNENRIDPEFRGWGWRKPPVEFRPTRFIPQPWTARALEQWDALPVLARLHRPVSVPLTRPDTGERLKREALT
;
A
#
# COMPACT_ATOMS: atom_id res chain seq x y z
N MET A 1 8.95 -37.46 -0.24
CA MET A 1 8.59 -36.07 -0.62
C MET A 1 9.36 -35.73 -1.87
N SER A 2 8.72 -35.22 -2.93
CA SER A 2 9.43 -34.78 -4.14
C SER A 2 10.33 -33.59 -3.82
N ALA A 3 11.50 -33.49 -4.47
CA ALA A 3 12.39 -32.33 -4.38
C ALA A 3 11.67 -31.02 -4.75
N ASP A 4 10.62 -31.09 -5.59
CA ASP A 4 9.84 -29.94 -6.03
C ASP A 4 9.14 -29.20 -4.88
N ALA A 5 8.86 -29.86 -3.75
CA ALA A 5 8.23 -29.22 -2.60
C ALA A 5 9.12 -28.19 -1.88
N TYR A 6 10.43 -28.20 -2.16
CA TYR A 6 11.43 -27.28 -1.57
C TYR A 6 11.71 -26.06 -2.46
N HIS A 7 10.94 -25.85 -3.52
CA HIS A 7 11.24 -24.83 -4.51
C HIS A 7 10.11 -23.80 -4.62
N ALA A 8 10.51 -22.54 -4.74
CA ALA A 8 9.58 -21.45 -5.03
C ALA A 8 8.84 -21.71 -6.35
N PRO A 9 7.58 -21.23 -6.48
CA PRO A 9 6.86 -21.28 -7.74
C PRO A 9 7.69 -20.66 -8.86
N LYS A 10 7.74 -21.32 -10.03
CA LYS A 10 8.51 -20.86 -11.19
C LYS A 10 7.66 -20.12 -12.22
N THR A 11 6.35 -20.28 -12.14
CA THR A 11 5.39 -19.73 -13.09
C THR A 11 4.18 -19.20 -12.34
N SER A 12 3.63 -18.07 -12.79
CA SER A 12 2.35 -17.56 -12.31
C SER A 12 1.40 -17.49 -13.50
N PRO A 13 0.23 -18.15 -13.45
CA PRO A 13 -0.80 -17.91 -14.45
C PRO A 13 -1.32 -16.48 -14.32
N ARG A 14 -2.14 -16.07 -15.30
CA ARG A 14 -2.91 -14.84 -15.21
C ARG A 14 -3.78 -14.87 -13.95
N LEU A 15 -3.70 -13.82 -13.15
CA LEU A 15 -4.44 -13.72 -11.90
C LEU A 15 -5.72 -12.91 -12.09
N GLU A 16 -6.82 -13.44 -11.56
CA GLU A 16 -8.12 -12.77 -11.51
C GLU A 16 -8.38 -12.10 -10.16
N THR A 17 -7.74 -12.61 -9.10
CA THR A 17 -7.84 -12.06 -7.75
C THR A 17 -6.50 -11.98 -7.02
N LEU A 18 -6.40 -11.01 -6.13
CA LEU A 18 -5.37 -10.89 -5.09
C LEU A 18 -6.04 -10.77 -3.72
N ASP A 19 -5.42 -11.33 -2.69
CA ASP A 19 -5.95 -11.26 -1.33
C ASP A 19 -5.46 -9.99 -0.63
N VAL A 20 -6.35 -9.27 0.03
CA VAL A 20 -6.00 -8.16 0.92
C VAL A 20 -5.70 -8.73 2.29
N LEU A 21 -4.44 -8.64 2.73
CA LEU A 21 -3.97 -9.21 3.99
C LEU A 21 -3.98 -8.19 5.13
N SER A 22 -3.84 -6.91 4.81
CA SER A 22 -3.86 -5.83 5.79
C SER A 22 -4.21 -4.50 5.14
N ILE A 23 -4.82 -3.61 5.92
CA ILE A 23 -5.11 -2.24 5.52
C ILE A 23 -4.93 -1.29 6.70
N GLY A 24 -4.16 -0.23 6.46
CA GLY A 24 -4.03 0.95 7.30
C GLY A 24 -4.44 2.18 6.50
N MET A 25 -5.21 3.07 7.10
CA MET A 25 -5.56 4.34 6.45
C MET A 25 -5.63 5.49 7.43
N SER A 26 -5.32 6.67 6.91
CA SER A 26 -5.50 7.95 7.56
C SER A 26 -6.18 8.90 6.57
N LEU A 27 -7.30 9.48 6.99
CA LEU A 27 -8.09 10.41 6.19
C LEU A 27 -8.27 11.69 7.00
N ASP A 28 -7.42 12.67 6.73
CA ASP A 28 -7.41 13.98 7.36
C ASP A 28 -7.50 13.94 8.90
N VAL A 29 -8.68 14.21 9.47
CA VAL A 29 -8.93 14.23 10.93
C VAL A 29 -9.19 12.84 11.51
N PHE A 30 -9.27 11.80 10.68
CA PHE A 30 -9.61 10.44 11.09
C PHE A 30 -8.45 9.46 10.89
N ARG A 31 -8.13 8.71 11.95
CA ARG A 31 -7.45 7.42 11.82
C ARG A 31 -8.46 6.34 11.41
N GLN A 32 -8.02 5.24 10.80
CA GLN A 32 -8.86 4.16 10.26
C GLN A 32 -10.08 3.77 11.13
N GLY A 33 -9.91 3.51 12.42
CA GLY A 33 -11.03 3.11 13.29
C GLY A 33 -12.12 4.19 13.44
N GLN A 34 -11.72 5.46 13.35
CA GLN A 34 -12.65 6.59 13.40
C GLN A 34 -13.40 6.78 12.07
N VAL A 35 -12.74 6.50 10.94
CA VAL A 35 -13.38 6.48 9.61
C VAL A 35 -14.57 5.52 9.63
N TRP A 36 -14.35 4.27 10.06
CA TRP A 36 -15.40 3.26 10.11
C TRP A 36 -16.55 3.65 11.05
N LYS A 37 -16.22 4.14 12.25
CA LYS A 37 -17.22 4.62 13.21
C LYS A 37 -18.06 5.78 12.65
N ALA A 38 -17.44 6.70 11.92
CA ALA A 38 -18.12 7.83 11.30
C ALA A 38 -19.07 7.35 10.18
N LEU A 39 -18.61 6.45 9.30
CA LEU A 39 -19.42 5.85 8.25
C LEU A 39 -20.64 5.12 8.81
N GLN A 40 -20.45 4.28 9.83
CA GLN A 40 -21.56 3.55 10.48
C GLN A 40 -22.58 4.51 11.10
N LYS A 41 -22.12 5.54 11.82
CA LYS A 41 -23.01 6.54 12.43
C LYS A 41 -23.80 7.30 11.37
N GLN A 42 -23.17 7.69 10.27
CA GLN A 42 -23.83 8.41 9.18
C GLN A 42 -24.88 7.54 8.49
N ASN A 43 -24.55 6.28 8.20
CA ASN A 43 -25.47 5.33 7.59
C ASN A 43 -26.70 5.04 8.47
N ALA A 44 -26.53 5.01 9.80
CA ALA A 44 -27.63 4.81 10.73
C ALA A 44 -28.61 6.00 10.78
N ILE A 45 -28.18 7.20 10.42
CA ILE A 45 -28.99 8.43 10.45
C ILE A 45 -29.72 8.63 9.12
N GLN A 46 -29.05 8.32 8.01
CA GLN A 46 -29.58 8.57 6.67
C GLN A 46 -29.25 7.39 5.76
N ALA A 47 -30.29 6.70 5.29
CA ALA A 47 -30.18 5.72 4.22
C ALA A 47 -29.56 6.39 2.98
N GLU A 48 -28.69 5.69 2.24
CA GLU A 48 -27.93 6.19 1.08
C GLU A 48 -26.80 7.18 1.37
N ALA A 49 -26.57 7.60 2.63
CA ALA A 49 -25.53 8.57 2.94
C ALA A 49 -24.10 8.07 2.65
N LEU A 50 -23.91 6.74 2.55
CA LEU A 50 -22.64 6.12 2.15
C LEU A 50 -22.30 6.34 0.66
N HIS A 51 -23.29 6.67 -0.19
CA HIS A 51 -23.08 6.80 -1.63
C HIS A 51 -22.84 8.24 -2.09
N VAL A 52 -23.31 9.24 -1.33
CA VAL A 52 -23.29 10.65 -1.75
C VAL A 52 -22.72 11.61 -0.68
N GLY A 53 -22.46 11.13 0.53
CA GLY A 53 -22.00 11.95 1.65
C GLY A 53 -20.48 11.93 1.85
N SER A 54 -19.98 12.91 2.60
CA SER A 54 -18.63 12.90 3.17
C SER A 54 -18.71 12.77 4.68
N ILE A 55 -17.86 11.94 5.27
CA ILE A 55 -17.69 11.86 6.73
C ILE A 55 -16.82 13.00 7.28
N LEU A 56 -16.13 13.74 6.42
CA LEU A 56 -15.24 14.82 6.82
C LEU A 56 -16.04 15.95 7.45
N PRO A 57 -15.63 16.47 8.62
CA PRO A 57 -16.30 17.60 9.21
C PRO A 57 -16.28 18.84 8.31
N MET A 58 -17.42 19.53 8.22
CA MET A 58 -17.49 20.80 7.48
C MET A 58 -17.00 22.01 8.29
N ASP A 59 -16.94 21.89 9.61
CA ASP A 59 -16.44 22.95 10.50
C ASP A 59 -14.92 23.13 10.33
N PRO A 60 -14.44 24.28 9.81
CA PRO A 60 -13.02 24.53 9.57
C PRO A 60 -12.18 24.48 10.86
N LYS A 61 -12.79 24.69 12.04
CA LYS A 61 -12.10 24.67 13.34
C LYS A 61 -11.61 23.27 13.73
N LYS A 62 -12.09 22.21 13.05
CA LYS A 62 -11.62 20.84 13.28
C LYS A 62 -10.32 20.50 12.55
N TYR A 63 -9.78 21.44 11.77
CA TYR A 63 -8.57 21.27 10.99
C TYR A 63 -7.45 22.17 11.49
N PRO A 64 -6.18 21.77 11.31
CA PRO A 64 -5.03 22.62 11.62
C PRO A 64 -5.06 23.92 10.81
N ILE A 65 -4.74 25.03 11.47
CA ILE A 65 -4.82 26.38 10.87
C ILE A 65 -3.43 26.88 10.45
N SER A 66 -2.40 26.69 11.29
CA SER A 66 -1.05 27.15 10.94
C SER A 66 -0.40 26.22 9.93
N ALA A 67 0.52 26.75 9.12
CA ALA A 67 1.30 25.93 8.18
C ALA A 67 2.05 24.80 8.91
N SER A 68 2.67 25.10 10.05
CA SER A 68 3.39 24.11 10.86
C SER A 68 2.48 23.00 11.40
N ASP A 69 1.25 23.33 11.82
CA ASP A 69 0.30 22.31 12.30
C ASP A 69 -0.17 21.42 11.15
N LYS A 70 -0.32 21.98 9.95
CA LYS A 70 -0.67 21.21 8.74
C LYS A 70 0.45 20.23 8.38
N ASP A 71 1.70 20.67 8.41
CA ASP A 71 2.86 19.82 8.11
C ASP A 71 3.03 18.71 9.17
N MET A 72 2.91 19.06 10.45
CA MET A 72 2.94 18.08 11.54
C MET A 72 1.79 17.06 11.41
N ALA A 73 0.58 17.52 11.07
CA ALA A 73 -0.55 16.63 10.83
C ALA A 73 -0.29 15.71 9.63
N TYR A 74 0.26 16.23 8.54
CA TYR A 74 0.62 15.48 7.34
C TYR A 74 1.61 14.35 7.67
N SER A 75 2.74 14.65 8.31
CA SER A 75 3.74 13.64 8.72
C SER A 75 3.17 12.61 9.69
N LYS A 76 2.29 13.04 10.62
CA LYS A 76 1.61 12.12 11.52
C LYS A 76 0.66 11.17 10.76
N ARG A 77 -0.07 11.67 9.76
CA ARG A 77 -1.00 10.86 8.97
C ARG A 77 -0.27 9.82 8.13
N GLU A 78 0.89 10.18 7.58
CA GLU A 78 1.76 9.25 6.87
C GLU A 78 2.17 8.07 7.79
N ALA A 79 2.68 8.39 8.98
CA ALA A 79 3.09 7.41 9.97
C ALA A 79 1.91 6.55 10.47
N ASP A 80 0.76 7.17 10.75
CA ASP A 80 -0.44 6.50 11.23
C ASP A 80 -0.95 5.44 10.24
N ALA A 81 -1.00 5.78 8.94
CA ALA A 81 -1.47 4.84 7.92
C ALA A 81 -0.51 3.64 7.81
N LEU A 82 0.81 3.88 7.82
CA LEU A 82 1.81 2.82 7.75
C LEU A 82 1.80 1.93 8.99
N GLU A 83 1.74 2.52 10.19
CA GLU A 83 1.61 1.82 11.48
C GLU A 83 0.41 0.87 11.43
N LEU A 84 -0.77 1.39 11.09
CA LEU A 84 -2.00 0.61 11.07
C LEU A 84 -1.95 -0.52 10.04
N GLY A 85 -1.28 -0.31 8.90
CA GLY A 85 -1.14 -1.31 7.85
C GLY A 85 -0.15 -2.43 8.19
N LEU A 86 0.88 -2.14 9.00
CA LEU A 86 1.97 -3.09 9.27
C LEU A 86 2.06 -3.61 10.70
N LYS A 87 1.39 -3.01 11.69
CA LYS A 87 1.52 -3.38 13.11
C LYS A 87 1.29 -4.86 13.42
N ASN A 88 0.45 -5.53 12.62
CA ASN A 88 0.13 -6.95 12.75
C ASN A 88 0.77 -7.81 11.64
N PHE A 89 1.54 -7.19 10.75
CA PHE A 89 2.19 -7.85 9.62
C PHE A 89 3.57 -8.38 10.00
N LEU A 90 4.02 -9.42 9.28
CA LEU A 90 5.27 -10.13 9.50
C LEU A 90 6.47 -9.16 9.60
N GLU A 91 7.25 -9.32 10.67
CA GLU A 91 8.47 -8.56 10.92
C GLU A 91 9.71 -9.26 10.34
N LYS A 92 10.83 -8.53 10.22
CA LYS A 92 12.14 -9.04 9.75
C LYS A 92 12.18 -9.61 8.34
N TRP A 93 11.06 -9.72 7.64
CA TRP A 93 11.01 -9.98 6.20
C TRP A 93 11.11 -8.66 5.43
N PRO A 94 11.96 -8.55 4.38
CA PRO A 94 11.99 -7.38 3.50
C PRO A 94 10.70 -7.28 2.68
N ILE A 95 9.79 -6.42 3.11
CA ILE A 95 8.46 -6.22 2.53
C ILE A 95 8.60 -5.46 1.20
N PRO A 96 8.32 -6.10 0.05
CA PRO A 96 8.32 -5.44 -1.24
C PRO A 96 7.32 -4.29 -1.23
N THR A 97 7.74 -3.09 -1.62
CA THR A 97 6.93 -1.87 -1.45
C THR A 97 6.79 -1.09 -2.75
N VAL A 98 5.57 -0.67 -3.02
CA VAL A 98 5.16 0.20 -4.12
C VAL A 98 4.65 1.52 -3.53
N THR A 99 5.24 2.63 -3.95
CA THR A 99 4.79 3.99 -3.63
C THR A 99 3.81 4.43 -4.71
N VAL A 100 2.59 4.80 -4.33
CA VAL A 100 1.56 5.33 -5.23
C VAL A 100 1.31 6.79 -4.90
N VAL A 101 1.42 7.64 -5.90
CA VAL A 101 1.11 9.06 -5.80
C VAL A 101 0.25 9.47 -6.99
N ARG A 102 -0.31 10.67 -6.91
CA ARG A 102 -1.02 11.30 -8.02
C ARG A 102 -0.18 11.34 -9.31
N GLY A 103 -0.85 11.55 -10.44
CA GLY A 103 -0.23 11.70 -11.75
C GLY A 103 0.86 12.78 -11.73
N TRP A 104 2.06 12.40 -12.15
CA TRP A 104 3.23 13.27 -12.21
C TRP A 104 3.96 13.07 -13.53
N ASN A 105 4.36 14.17 -14.16
CA ASN A 105 5.08 14.16 -15.43
C ASN A 105 6.45 14.86 -15.27
N PRO A 106 7.58 14.13 -15.43
CA PRO A 106 8.92 14.69 -15.28
C PRO A 106 9.27 15.74 -16.34
N SER A 107 8.51 15.81 -17.44
CA SER A 107 8.71 16.81 -18.51
C SER A 107 7.91 18.10 -18.30
N THR A 108 7.21 18.25 -17.16
CA THR A 108 6.46 19.47 -16.86
C THR A 108 7.44 20.66 -16.74
N PRO A 109 7.17 21.81 -17.38
CA PRO A 109 8.00 23.00 -17.19
C PRO A 109 7.96 23.53 -15.75
N ASN A 110 9.06 24.16 -15.31
CA ASN A 110 9.13 24.87 -14.02
C ASN A 110 8.75 24.00 -12.80
N LEU A 111 9.13 22.72 -12.79
CA LEU A 111 8.92 21.83 -11.64
C LEU A 111 9.50 22.41 -10.35
N ARG A 112 8.83 22.15 -9.22
CA ARG A 112 9.29 22.60 -7.91
C ARG A 112 10.64 21.97 -7.53
N PHE A 113 10.74 20.67 -7.75
CA PHE A 113 11.92 19.82 -7.55
C PHE A 113 12.32 19.17 -8.88
N THR A 114 13.59 18.77 -9.03
CA THR A 114 14.01 18.10 -10.26
C THR A 114 13.38 16.70 -10.36
N PRO A 115 13.28 16.10 -11.56
CA PRO A 115 12.83 14.72 -11.72
C PRO A 115 13.64 13.72 -10.89
N GLU A 116 14.96 13.92 -10.80
CA GLU A 116 15.86 13.05 -10.04
C GLU A 116 15.60 13.15 -8.54
N GLU A 117 15.49 14.37 -7.99
CA GLU A 117 15.15 14.61 -6.59
C GLU A 117 13.79 14.01 -6.22
N THR A 118 12.81 14.16 -7.13
CA THR A 118 11.46 13.62 -6.94
C THR A 118 11.49 12.09 -6.92
N GLN A 119 12.17 11.46 -7.88
CA GLN A 119 12.27 10.00 -7.94
C GLN A 119 12.99 9.43 -6.71
N GLU A 120 14.10 10.06 -6.29
CA GLU A 120 14.82 9.67 -5.08
C GLU A 120 13.91 9.75 -3.85
N SER A 121 13.24 10.89 -3.64
CA SER A 121 12.32 11.10 -2.52
C SER A 121 11.21 10.04 -2.50
N LEU A 122 10.56 9.77 -3.62
CA LEU A 122 9.50 8.76 -3.72
C LEU A 122 10.01 7.33 -3.47
N SER A 123 11.26 7.04 -3.84
CA SER A 123 11.87 5.71 -3.68
C SER A 123 12.21 5.37 -2.24
N VAL A 124 12.46 6.35 -1.38
CA VAL A 124 12.84 6.15 0.04
C VAL A 124 11.71 6.48 1.02
N MET A 125 10.70 7.23 0.59
CA MET A 125 9.59 7.75 1.41
C MET A 125 9.05 6.76 2.44
N VAL A 126 8.62 5.56 2.01
CA VAL A 126 7.97 4.60 2.90
C VAL A 126 8.93 4.08 3.98
N ASN A 127 10.21 3.92 3.63
CA ASN A 127 11.23 3.49 4.59
C ASN A 127 11.55 4.61 5.61
N ASP A 128 11.50 5.87 5.21
CA ASP A 128 11.71 7.02 6.11
C ASP A 128 10.56 7.16 7.12
N ILE A 129 9.32 6.87 6.70
CA ILE A 129 8.13 6.90 7.57
C ILE A 129 8.11 5.73 8.58
N ARG A 130 8.88 4.66 8.35
CA ARG A 130 8.94 3.45 9.20
C ARG A 130 9.27 3.76 10.66
N VAL A 131 10.24 4.63 10.92
CA VAL A 131 10.69 4.97 12.28
C VAL A 131 9.63 5.80 13.02
N PRO A 132 9.10 6.90 12.44
CA PRO A 132 7.94 7.61 13.00
C PRO A 132 6.71 6.73 13.24
N ALA A 133 6.49 5.71 12.41
CA ALA A 133 5.39 4.75 12.56
C ALA A 133 5.63 3.69 13.67
N GLY A 134 6.79 3.70 14.36
CA GLY A 134 7.13 2.73 15.40
C GLY A 134 7.46 1.32 14.88
N LEU A 135 7.74 1.18 13.59
CA LEU A 135 7.91 -0.10 12.90
C LEU A 135 9.38 -0.52 12.79
N HIS A 136 10.13 -0.42 13.91
CA HIS A 136 11.58 -0.60 13.92
C HIS A 136 12.05 -2.01 13.52
N TRP A 137 11.18 -3.02 13.61
CA TRP A 137 11.48 -4.41 13.25
C TRP A 137 10.99 -4.81 11.86
N HIS A 138 10.14 -4.01 11.23
CA HIS A 138 9.78 -4.16 9.83
C HIS A 138 10.95 -3.74 8.94
N ARG A 139 11.06 -4.36 7.77
CA ARG A 139 12.07 -4.03 6.76
C ARG A 139 11.33 -3.62 5.49
N ILE A 140 11.40 -2.35 5.13
CA ILE A 140 10.80 -1.85 3.89
C ILE A 140 11.81 -2.07 2.75
N ALA A 141 11.36 -2.69 1.67
CA ALA A 141 12.14 -2.90 0.47
C ALA A 141 11.40 -2.32 -0.75
N ASN A 142 11.63 -1.03 -1.02
CA ASN A 142 11.06 -0.37 -2.19
C ASN A 142 11.52 -1.06 -3.48
N LEU A 143 10.56 -1.33 -4.36
CA LEU A 143 10.85 -1.89 -5.67
C LEU A 143 11.48 -0.84 -6.58
N GLN A 144 12.44 -1.24 -7.42
CA GLN A 144 13.14 -0.34 -8.35
C GLN A 144 12.16 0.37 -9.30
N ASP A 145 11.17 -0.36 -9.83
CA ASP A 145 10.06 0.19 -10.63
C ASP A 145 8.79 0.33 -9.78
N GLY A 146 8.96 0.56 -8.48
CA GLY A 146 7.89 0.57 -7.48
C GLY A 146 7.18 1.91 -7.32
N ILE A 147 7.45 2.90 -8.17
CA ILE A 147 6.80 4.20 -8.11
C ILE A 147 5.70 4.24 -9.16
N VAL A 148 4.45 4.44 -8.74
CA VAL A 148 3.30 4.55 -9.62
C VAL A 148 2.69 5.94 -9.45
N CYS A 149 2.89 6.79 -10.44
CA CYS A 149 2.28 8.12 -10.52
C CYS A 149 1.03 8.03 -11.41
N ASN A 150 -0.15 7.79 -10.81
CA ASN A 150 -1.37 7.58 -11.57
C ASN A 150 -2.60 8.04 -10.79
N ASP A 151 -3.45 8.85 -11.43
CA ASP A 151 -4.70 9.34 -10.84
C ASP A 151 -5.87 8.34 -10.99
N THR A 152 -5.66 7.22 -11.68
CA THR A 152 -6.66 6.18 -11.91
C THR A 152 -6.37 4.91 -11.10
N PRO A 153 -7.30 4.44 -10.25
CA PRO A 153 -7.09 3.25 -9.43
C PRO A 153 -6.96 1.97 -10.29
N GLU A 154 -7.62 1.89 -11.44
CA GLU A 154 -7.59 0.73 -12.33
C GLU A 154 -6.18 0.47 -12.87
N GLY A 155 -5.45 1.54 -13.22
CA GLY A 155 -4.07 1.42 -13.70
C GLY A 155 -3.12 0.94 -12.61
N VAL A 156 -3.30 1.41 -11.37
CA VAL A 156 -2.54 0.95 -10.20
C VAL A 156 -2.80 -0.54 -9.95
N LEU A 157 -4.06 -0.96 -9.94
CA LEU A 157 -4.43 -2.35 -9.71
C LEU A 157 -3.86 -3.27 -10.79
N GLU A 158 -4.03 -2.95 -12.08
CA GLU A 158 -3.46 -3.76 -13.17
C GLU A 158 -1.94 -3.89 -13.08
N ALA A 159 -1.22 -2.82 -12.69
CA ALA A 159 0.22 -2.87 -12.48
C ALA A 159 0.62 -3.86 -11.35
N VAL A 160 -0.16 -3.88 -10.27
CA VAL A 160 0.03 -4.82 -9.15
C VAL A 160 -0.24 -6.26 -9.60
N PHE A 161 -1.31 -6.53 -10.34
CA PHE A 161 -1.57 -7.87 -10.89
C PHE A 161 -0.39 -8.36 -11.75
N ARG A 162 0.10 -7.52 -12.67
CA ARG A 162 1.27 -7.83 -13.51
C ARG A 162 2.55 -8.03 -12.70
N LEU A 163 2.69 -7.36 -11.55
CA LEU A 163 3.83 -7.57 -10.65
C LEU A 163 3.84 -9.01 -10.12
N PHE A 164 2.71 -9.51 -9.61
CA PHE A 164 2.60 -10.90 -9.13
C PHE A 164 2.78 -11.91 -10.26
N GLU A 165 2.29 -11.63 -11.47
CA GLU A 165 2.43 -12.51 -12.63
C GLU A 165 3.89 -12.63 -13.10
N ARG A 166 4.64 -11.51 -13.11
CA ARG A 166 6.07 -11.49 -13.47
C ARG A 166 6.98 -12.11 -12.40
N HIS A 167 6.50 -12.18 -11.15
CA HIS A 167 7.27 -12.68 -10.02
C HIS A 167 6.51 -13.79 -9.29
N PRO A 168 6.56 -15.04 -9.76
CA PRO A 168 5.78 -16.14 -9.21
C PRO A 168 6.08 -16.47 -7.73
N ASP A 169 7.25 -16.07 -7.23
CA ASP A 169 7.71 -16.24 -5.86
C ASP A 169 7.40 -15.06 -4.92
N LEU A 170 6.81 -13.97 -5.43
CA LEU A 170 6.42 -12.78 -4.64
C LEU A 170 5.18 -13.09 -3.78
N PRO A 171 5.27 -13.15 -2.44
CA PRO A 171 4.13 -13.57 -1.62
C PRO A 171 3.19 -12.42 -1.24
N ALA A 172 3.71 -11.22 -1.03
CA ALA A 172 2.93 -10.02 -0.74
C ALA A 172 3.69 -8.75 -1.15
N VAL A 173 2.96 -7.66 -1.31
CA VAL A 173 3.49 -6.33 -1.57
C VAL A 173 2.73 -5.31 -0.73
N LEU A 174 3.44 -4.34 -0.18
CA LEU A 174 2.90 -3.13 0.41
C LEU A 174 2.66 -2.10 -0.68
N ILE A 175 1.43 -1.67 -0.83
CA ILE A 175 1.04 -0.52 -1.66
C ILE A 175 0.83 0.64 -0.68
N TYR A 176 1.67 1.65 -0.78
CA TYR A 176 1.56 2.85 0.04
C TYR A 176 1.12 4.02 -0.84
N ALA A 177 -0.16 4.38 -0.76
CA ALA A 177 -0.72 5.52 -1.48
C ALA A 177 -0.67 6.77 -0.61
N ASN A 178 -0.14 7.85 -1.19
CA ASN A 178 -0.02 9.15 -0.54
C ASN A 178 -0.54 10.23 -1.48
N ASP A 179 -1.69 10.81 -1.13
CA ASP A 179 -2.22 11.99 -1.81
C ASP A 179 -2.65 13.01 -0.76
N GLY A 180 -2.32 14.27 -1.01
CA GLY A 180 -2.47 15.32 -0.01
C GLY A 180 -1.84 16.62 -0.48
N ILE A 181 -1.96 17.64 0.35
CA ILE A 181 -1.54 19.00 -0.02
C ILE A 181 -0.02 19.06 -0.25
N ASN A 182 0.75 18.47 0.68
CA ASN A 182 2.22 18.47 0.60
C ASN A 182 2.72 17.62 -0.56
N MET A 183 2.17 16.41 -0.75
CA MET A 183 2.52 15.56 -1.89
C MET A 183 2.20 16.25 -3.22
N ALA A 184 1.01 16.84 -3.35
CA ALA A 184 0.63 17.57 -4.55
C ALA A 184 1.52 18.80 -4.80
N GLY A 185 1.88 19.52 -3.73
CA GLY A 185 2.79 20.65 -3.81
C GLY A 185 4.20 20.26 -4.27
N SER A 186 4.72 19.13 -3.79
CA SER A 186 6.02 18.60 -4.19
C SER A 186 6.04 18.13 -5.65
N LEU A 187 4.94 17.56 -6.14
CA LEU A 187 4.83 17.06 -7.50
C LEU A 187 4.40 18.15 -8.52
N SER A 188 4.12 19.38 -8.09
CA SER A 188 3.64 20.46 -8.97
C SER A 188 4.76 21.32 -9.55
N SER A 189 4.43 22.11 -10.58
CA SER A 189 5.26 23.26 -10.97
C SER A 189 5.23 24.35 -9.89
N ARG A 190 6.18 25.28 -9.97
CA ARG A 190 6.24 26.46 -9.09
C ARG A 190 5.11 27.46 -9.36
N ASP A 191 4.46 27.36 -10.52
CA ASP A 191 3.30 28.20 -10.88
C ASP A 191 2.07 27.87 -10.03
N ILE A 192 1.98 26.62 -9.55
CA ILE A 192 0.95 26.19 -8.60
C ILE A 192 1.42 26.57 -7.19
N THR A 193 0.69 27.47 -6.55
CA THR A 193 1.00 27.91 -5.18
C THR A 193 0.49 26.90 -4.15
N LEU A 194 1.23 26.66 -3.06
CA LEU A 194 0.74 25.80 -1.96
C LEU A 194 -0.59 26.29 -1.40
N LYS A 195 -0.81 27.62 -1.37
CA LYS A 195 -2.08 28.21 -0.93
C LYS A 195 -3.26 27.78 -1.82
N SER A 196 -3.06 27.68 -3.14
CA SER A 196 -4.11 27.20 -4.06
C SER A 196 -4.48 25.73 -3.83
N LEU A 197 -3.58 24.94 -3.26
CA LEU A 197 -3.82 23.55 -2.88
C LEU A 197 -4.45 23.39 -1.48
N GLY A 198 -4.66 24.48 -0.74
CA GLY A 198 -5.13 24.48 0.65
C GLY A 198 -4.03 24.52 1.71
N GLY A 199 -2.76 24.63 1.29
CA GLY A 199 -1.60 24.76 2.15
C GLY A 199 -1.40 26.16 2.73
N GLY A 200 -0.32 26.32 3.51
CA GLY A 200 -0.03 27.57 4.23
C GLY A 200 -1.00 27.85 5.39
N SER A 201 -0.85 29.00 6.04
CA SER A 201 -1.69 29.38 7.18
C SER A 201 -3.08 29.84 6.75
N GLY A 202 -4.11 29.39 7.47
CA GLY A 202 -5.50 29.72 7.26
C GLY A 202 -6.44 28.52 7.43
N PRO A 203 -7.75 28.76 7.62
CA PRO A 203 -8.73 27.69 7.76
C PRO A 203 -8.80 26.82 6.51
N ARG A 204 -9.33 25.60 6.66
CA ARG A 204 -9.61 24.71 5.52
C ARG A 204 -10.49 25.42 4.50
N VAL A 205 -10.11 25.33 3.23
CA VAL A 205 -10.87 25.91 2.10
C VAL A 205 -11.72 24.79 1.48
N PRO A 206 -13.04 24.97 1.31
CA PRO A 206 -13.87 24.00 0.60
C PRO A 206 -13.38 23.77 -0.83
N GLY A 207 -13.35 22.50 -1.26
CA GLY A 207 -12.90 22.12 -2.60
C GLY A 207 -11.39 21.96 -2.78
N THR A 208 -10.57 22.24 -1.75
CA THR A 208 -9.13 21.91 -1.80
C THR A 208 -8.88 20.45 -1.44
N LEU A 209 -7.65 19.99 -1.69
CA LEU A 209 -7.24 18.61 -1.44
C LEU A 209 -7.42 18.19 0.02
N THR A 210 -7.62 16.89 0.20
CA THR A 210 -7.71 16.23 1.50
C THR A 210 -6.56 15.26 1.64
N ASP A 211 -5.85 15.32 2.75
CA ASP A 211 -4.79 14.37 3.03
C ASP A 211 -5.37 12.97 3.22
N THR A 212 -4.93 12.04 2.38
CA THR A 212 -5.35 10.65 2.35
C THR A 212 -4.12 9.77 2.19
N MET A 213 -3.86 8.94 3.20
CA MET A 213 -2.75 7.99 3.20
C MET A 213 -3.30 6.59 3.41
N VAL A 214 -2.89 5.64 2.57
CA VAL A 214 -3.34 4.24 2.63
C VAL A 214 -2.13 3.32 2.51
N ALA A 215 -1.96 2.44 3.50
CA ALA A 215 -1.05 1.30 3.44
C ALA A 215 -1.87 0.03 3.25
N LEU A 216 -1.76 -0.61 2.08
CA LEU A 216 -2.50 -1.81 1.73
C LEU A 216 -1.52 -2.96 1.46
N ILE A 217 -1.67 -4.07 2.18
CA ILE A 217 -0.92 -5.29 1.87
C ILE A 217 -1.80 -6.18 1.03
N VAL A 218 -1.32 -6.50 -0.16
CA VAL A 218 -1.96 -7.48 -1.05
C VAL A 218 -1.01 -8.64 -1.28
N GLY A 219 -1.53 -9.84 -1.42
CA GLY A 219 -0.71 -11.03 -1.48
C GLY A 219 -1.38 -12.26 -2.05
N ARG A 220 -0.58 -13.33 -2.04
CA ARG A 220 -0.87 -14.67 -2.50
C ARG A 220 -0.28 -15.63 -1.47
N PRO A 221 -1.03 -15.94 -0.39
CA PRO A 221 -0.52 -16.68 0.76
C PRO A 221 0.12 -18.02 0.42
N GLU A 222 -0.33 -18.70 -0.63
CA GLU A 222 0.19 -20.00 -1.05
C GLU A 222 1.65 -19.95 -1.55
N ARG A 223 2.16 -18.76 -1.92
CA ARG A 223 3.51 -18.62 -2.50
C ARG A 223 4.64 -18.85 -1.49
N VAL A 224 4.32 -18.96 -0.20
CA VAL A 224 5.29 -19.29 0.85
C VAL A 224 5.24 -20.76 1.29
N ASP A 225 4.36 -21.59 0.73
CA ASP A 225 4.13 -22.95 1.23
C ASP A 225 5.38 -23.85 1.14
N TRP A 226 6.23 -23.62 0.15
CA TRP A 226 7.51 -24.33 0.02
C TRP A 226 8.47 -24.06 1.19
N LEU A 227 8.34 -22.91 1.88
CA LEU A 227 9.16 -22.57 3.05
C LEU A 227 8.82 -23.43 4.28
N ARG A 228 7.62 -24.01 4.33
CA ARG A 228 7.21 -24.90 5.41
C ARG A 228 8.10 -26.15 5.50
N GLN A 229 8.72 -26.54 4.38
CA GLN A 229 9.66 -27.65 4.34
C GLN A 229 10.99 -27.33 5.01
N TYR A 230 11.36 -26.05 5.13
CA TYR A 230 12.59 -25.59 5.75
C TYR A 230 12.42 -25.26 7.23
N ALA A 231 11.23 -24.80 7.64
CA ALA A 231 10.94 -24.31 8.99
C ALA A 231 11.38 -25.26 10.13
N PRO A 232 11.17 -26.59 10.06
CA PRO A 232 11.59 -27.52 11.12
C PRO A 232 13.11 -27.61 11.32
N TYR A 233 13.91 -27.18 10.33
CA TYR A 233 15.37 -27.19 10.39
C TYR A 233 15.96 -25.87 10.88
N THR A 234 15.13 -24.84 11.06
CA THR A 234 15.60 -23.52 11.52
C THR A 234 15.93 -23.56 13.01
N LYS A 235 16.94 -22.79 13.44
CA LYS A 235 17.26 -22.62 14.85
C LYS A 235 16.12 -21.86 15.54
N VAL A 236 15.64 -22.37 16.66
CA VAL A 236 14.64 -21.71 17.50
C VAL A 236 15.29 -20.53 18.23
N ASN A 237 14.63 -19.37 18.20
CA ASN A 237 15.06 -18.19 18.93
C ASN A 237 14.67 -18.30 20.42
N GLU A 238 15.56 -17.86 21.31
CA GLU A 238 15.27 -17.74 22.75
C GLU A 238 14.08 -16.79 22.99
N ASN A 239 14.10 -15.66 22.28
CA ASN A 239 12.96 -14.76 22.22
C ASN A 239 11.89 -15.32 21.28
N ARG A 240 10.81 -15.84 21.85
CA ARG A 240 9.72 -16.49 21.10
C ARG A 240 8.95 -15.55 20.16
N ILE A 241 9.04 -14.24 20.33
CA ILE A 241 8.37 -13.29 19.42
C ILE A 241 9.22 -12.97 18.18
N ASP A 242 10.53 -13.15 18.22
CA ASP A 242 11.45 -12.81 17.14
C ASP A 242 11.38 -13.84 15.99
N PRO A 243 10.90 -13.47 14.79
CA PRO A 243 10.79 -14.39 13.66
C PRO A 243 12.10 -14.58 12.89
N GLU A 244 13.17 -13.86 13.23
CA GLU A 244 14.41 -13.80 12.45
C GLU A 244 15.11 -15.17 12.33
N PHE A 245 15.55 -15.48 11.12
CA PHE A 245 16.37 -16.66 10.86
C PHE A 245 17.82 -16.42 11.32
N ARG A 246 18.29 -17.21 12.29
CA ARG A 246 19.67 -17.12 12.83
C ARG A 246 20.58 -18.26 12.41
N GLY A 247 20.14 -19.06 11.45
CA GLY A 247 20.85 -20.25 10.97
C GLY A 247 20.07 -21.55 11.18
N TRP A 248 20.67 -22.64 10.70
CA TRP A 248 20.11 -23.98 10.84
C TRP A 248 20.32 -24.52 12.26
N GLY A 249 19.40 -25.39 12.69
CA GLY A 249 19.54 -26.17 13.90
C GLY A 249 20.52 -27.33 13.72
N TRP A 250 20.41 -28.32 14.61
CA TRP A 250 21.28 -29.50 14.63
C TRP A 250 21.12 -30.42 13.41
N ARG A 251 19.94 -30.42 12.78
CA ARG A 251 19.69 -31.09 11.48
C ARG A 251 19.69 -30.05 10.37
N LYS A 252 20.40 -30.34 9.29
CA LYS A 252 20.33 -29.57 8.05
C LYS A 252 19.11 -30.01 7.22
N PRO A 253 18.51 -29.10 6.43
CA PRO A 253 17.48 -29.48 5.48
C PRO A 253 18.03 -30.46 4.43
N PRO A 254 17.22 -31.39 3.91
CA PRO A 254 17.65 -32.37 2.92
C PRO A 254 17.94 -31.74 1.54
N VAL A 255 17.38 -30.56 1.28
CA VAL A 255 17.60 -29.76 0.07
C VAL A 255 18.20 -28.43 0.50
N GLU A 256 19.23 -27.98 -0.21
CA GLU A 256 19.83 -26.67 0.03
C GLU A 256 18.80 -25.56 -0.23
N PHE A 257 18.75 -24.56 0.66
CA PHE A 257 17.89 -23.40 0.46
C PHE A 257 18.46 -22.51 -0.65
N ARG A 258 17.64 -22.17 -1.65
CA ARG A 258 18.00 -21.25 -2.72
C ARG A 258 17.31 -19.91 -2.49
N PRO A 259 18.04 -18.85 -2.09
CA PRO A 259 17.48 -17.52 -1.95
C PRO A 259 16.84 -17.03 -3.24
N THR A 260 15.73 -16.31 -3.12
CA THR A 260 15.14 -15.54 -4.21
C THR A 260 15.21 -14.04 -3.90
N ARG A 261 14.85 -13.20 -4.88
CA ARG A 261 14.78 -11.74 -4.67
C ARG A 261 13.87 -11.37 -3.51
N PHE A 262 12.72 -12.03 -3.39
CA PHE A 262 11.70 -11.72 -2.39
C PHE A 262 11.83 -12.56 -1.12
N ILE A 263 12.53 -13.70 -1.19
CA ILE A 263 12.80 -14.58 -0.06
C ILE A 263 14.32 -14.83 0.04
N PRO A 264 15.10 -13.86 0.55
CA PRO A 264 16.55 -13.98 0.64
C PRO A 264 17.02 -14.97 1.71
N GLN A 265 16.14 -15.31 2.66
CA GLN A 265 16.40 -16.23 3.77
C GLN A 265 15.17 -17.12 4.00
N PRO A 266 15.35 -18.36 4.47
CA PRO A 266 14.23 -19.22 4.83
C PRO A 266 13.44 -18.61 5.98
N TRP A 267 12.13 -18.86 6.00
CA TRP A 267 11.29 -18.44 7.11
C TRP A 267 11.34 -19.48 8.25
N THR A 268 11.42 -18.98 9.47
CA THR A 268 11.34 -19.80 10.68
C THR A 268 9.89 -20.28 10.89
N ALA A 269 9.70 -21.27 11.76
CA ALA A 269 8.36 -21.65 12.21
C ALA A 269 7.58 -20.44 12.76
N ARG A 270 8.27 -19.55 13.49
CA ARG A 270 7.66 -18.34 14.04
C ARG A 270 7.24 -17.33 12.97
N ALA A 271 8.05 -17.14 11.92
CA ALA A 271 7.69 -16.30 10.79
C ALA A 271 6.43 -16.83 10.07
N LEU A 272 6.34 -18.14 9.87
CA LEU A 272 5.16 -18.78 9.29
C LEU A 272 3.94 -18.68 10.20
N GLU A 273 4.09 -18.83 11.52
CA GLU A 273 2.98 -18.59 12.48
C GLU A 273 2.43 -17.15 12.38
N GLN A 274 3.32 -16.15 12.29
CA GLN A 274 2.90 -14.75 12.11
C GLN A 274 2.18 -14.56 10.78
N TRP A 275 2.67 -15.17 9.70
CA TRP A 275 2.04 -15.13 8.38
C TRP A 275 0.67 -15.81 8.37
N ASP A 276 0.56 -16.99 8.96
CA ASP A 276 -0.68 -17.79 9.01
C ASP A 276 -1.76 -17.14 9.89
N ALA A 277 -1.36 -16.27 10.82
CA ALA A 277 -2.29 -15.49 11.64
C ALA A 277 -2.93 -14.31 10.87
N LEU A 278 -2.44 -13.98 9.67
CA LEU A 278 -2.99 -12.89 8.86
C LEU A 278 -4.35 -13.30 8.27
N PRO A 279 -5.42 -12.53 8.54
CA PRO A 279 -6.71 -12.78 7.89
C PRO A 279 -6.67 -12.33 6.42
N VAL A 280 -7.43 -13.02 5.57
CA VAL A 280 -7.84 -12.45 4.27
C VAL A 280 -9.03 -11.54 4.51
N LEU A 281 -8.80 -10.23 4.47
CA LEU A 281 -9.81 -9.20 4.75
C LEU A 281 -10.79 -9.02 3.57
N ALA A 282 -10.28 -9.14 2.35
CA ALA A 282 -11.04 -8.98 1.12
C ALA A 282 -10.29 -9.62 -0.06
N ARG A 283 -10.98 -9.72 -1.21
CA ARG A 283 -10.35 -10.06 -2.50
C ARG A 283 -10.44 -8.86 -3.44
N LEU A 284 -9.30 -8.45 -3.97
CA LEU A 284 -9.25 -7.51 -5.08
C LEU A 284 -9.47 -8.27 -6.37
N HIS A 285 -10.47 -7.87 -7.13
CA HIS A 285 -10.72 -8.39 -8.46
C HIS A 285 -9.95 -7.58 -9.49
N ARG A 286 -9.43 -8.26 -10.51
CA ARG A 286 -8.74 -7.59 -11.61
C ARG A 286 -9.69 -6.60 -12.30
N PRO A 287 -9.25 -5.36 -12.61
CA PRO A 287 -10.05 -4.43 -13.38
C PRO A 287 -10.45 -5.02 -14.74
N VAL A 288 -11.72 -4.84 -15.12
CA VAL A 288 -12.25 -5.25 -16.43
C VAL A 288 -12.56 -3.99 -17.22
N SER A 289 -12.03 -3.89 -18.44
CA SER A 289 -12.38 -2.83 -19.37
C SER A 289 -13.53 -3.30 -20.25
N VAL A 290 -14.67 -2.61 -20.18
CA VAL A 290 -15.81 -2.87 -21.06
C VAL A 290 -15.87 -1.77 -22.11
N PRO A 291 -15.77 -2.10 -23.42
CA PRO A 291 -15.92 -1.11 -24.47
C PRO A 291 -17.34 -0.53 -24.41
N LEU A 292 -17.44 0.79 -24.37
CA LEU A 292 -18.74 1.48 -24.46
C LEU A 292 -19.17 1.71 -25.91
N THR A 293 -18.73 0.84 -26.80
CA THR A 293 -19.12 0.79 -28.20
C THR A 293 -19.87 -0.50 -28.46
N ARG A 294 -20.89 -0.43 -29.32
CA ARG A 294 -21.63 -1.61 -29.73
C ARG A 294 -20.70 -2.51 -30.57
N PRO A 295 -20.59 -3.82 -30.27
CA PRO A 295 -19.65 -4.71 -30.98
C PRO A 295 -19.95 -4.86 -32.48
N ASP A 296 -21.21 -4.70 -32.87
CA ASP A 296 -21.77 -4.84 -34.21
C ASP A 296 -21.67 -3.56 -35.04
N THR A 297 -21.93 -2.39 -34.44
CA THR A 297 -21.97 -1.11 -35.17
C THR A 297 -20.79 -0.19 -34.91
N GLY A 298 -20.00 -0.44 -33.85
CA GLY A 298 -18.94 0.46 -33.40
C GLY A 298 -19.44 1.78 -32.79
N GLU A 299 -20.76 2.00 -32.75
CA GLU A 299 -21.36 3.22 -32.21
C GLU A 299 -21.25 3.25 -30.69
N ARG A 300 -21.02 4.45 -30.14
CA ARG A 300 -21.00 4.67 -28.69
C ARG A 300 -22.38 4.37 -28.10
N LEU A 301 -22.40 3.61 -27.00
CA LEU A 301 -23.63 3.37 -26.23
C LEU A 301 -24.23 4.72 -25.80
N LYS A 302 -25.51 4.93 -26.10
CA LYS A 302 -26.23 6.14 -25.70
C LYS A 302 -26.42 6.13 -24.18
N ARG A 303 -26.12 7.25 -23.51
CA ARG A 303 -26.47 7.44 -22.09
C ARG A 303 -27.97 7.67 -22.00
N GLU A 304 -28.74 6.62 -21.78
CA GLU A 304 -30.20 6.71 -21.57
C GLU A 304 -30.56 7.04 -20.11
N ALA A 305 -29.61 6.99 -19.18
CA ALA A 305 -29.82 7.35 -17.79
C ALA A 305 -29.49 8.83 -17.56
N LEU A 306 -30.38 9.74 -17.98
CA LEU A 306 -30.52 11.15 -17.55
C LEU A 306 -31.80 11.71 -18.22
N THR A 307 -32.96 11.15 -17.87
CA THR A 307 -34.29 11.76 -18.09
C THR A 307 -35.09 11.61 -16.82
#